data_AF-A0A832YDN3-F1
#
_entry.id   AF-A0A832YDN3-F1
#
_cell.length_a   1.000
_cell.length_b   1.000
_cell.length_c   1.000
_cell.angle_alpha   90.00
_cell.angle_beta   90.00
_cell.angle_gamma   90.00
#
_symmetry.space_group_name_H-M   'P 1'
#
loop_
_entity.id
_entity.type
_entity.pdbx_description
1 polymer ?
#
loop_
_entity_poly.entity_id
_entity_poly.type
_entity_poly.pdbx_seq_one_letter_code
_entity_poly.pdbx_strand_id
1 'polypeptide(L)' 'NSNNLDVNDLVFNGGEEYEIVATVNPSNLKKIKKYAKKNRIKLYEIGYVMKGKGVFFQKNGKLISVRDEGWHHFQKS' A
#
# COMPACT_ATOMS: atom_id res chain seq x y z
N ASN A 1 -0.21 -27.81 3.98
CA ASN A 1 0.90 -26.95 3.53
C ASN A 1 0.65 -25.53 3.98
N SER A 2 1.33 -25.06 5.02
CA SER A 2 1.32 -23.64 5.36
C SER A 2 2.71 -23.30 5.85
N ASN A 3 3.46 -22.51 5.07
CA ASN A 3 4.85 -22.15 5.34
C ASN A 3 4.99 -21.14 6.50
N ASN A 4 3.97 -21.02 7.37
CA ASN A 4 3.88 -20.10 8.49
C ASN A 4 4.17 -18.62 8.15
N LEU A 5 3.96 -18.22 6.89
CA LEU A 5 4.13 -16.84 6.43
C LEU A 5 2.87 -16.02 6.71
N ASP A 6 3.03 -14.83 7.29
CA ASP A 6 1.93 -13.87 7.42
C ASP A 6 1.76 -13.10 6.10
N VAL A 7 0.59 -13.24 5.48
CA VAL A 7 0.24 -12.55 4.23
C VAL A 7 0.33 -11.03 4.38
N ASN A 8 0.01 -10.47 5.55
CA ASN A 8 0.10 -9.03 5.75
C ASN A 8 1.56 -8.57 5.72
N ASP A 9 2.46 -9.37 6.29
CA ASP A 9 3.90 -9.09 6.28
C ASP A 9 4.44 -9.14 4.85
N LEU A 10 4.05 -10.15 4.07
CA LEU A 10 4.42 -10.24 2.66
C LEU A 10 3.94 -9.03 1.83
N VAL A 11 2.72 -8.54 2.07
CA VAL A 11 2.14 -7.41 1.31
C VAL A 11 2.76 -6.07 1.69
N PHE A 12 3.13 -5.88 2.96
CA PHE A 12 3.63 -4.58 3.45
C PHE A 12 5.16 -4.49 3.44
N ASN A 13 5.86 -5.61 3.60
CA ASN A 13 7.30 -5.67 3.81
C ASN A 13 8.04 -6.60 2.81
N GLY A 14 7.33 -7.18 1.83
CA GLY A 14 7.93 -8.08 0.83
C GLY A 14 8.93 -7.38 -0.09
N GLY A 15 8.47 -6.37 -0.83
CA GLY A 15 9.31 -5.60 -1.75
C GLY A 15 9.44 -6.25 -3.13
N GLU A 16 10.16 -5.55 -4.03
CA GLU A 16 10.41 -5.96 -5.43
C GLU A 16 9.15 -6.03 -6.33
N GLU A 17 8.03 -5.42 -5.94
CA GLU A 17 6.83 -5.39 -6.79
C GLU A 17 6.97 -4.41 -7.96
N TYR A 18 7.85 -3.40 -7.85
CA TYR A 18 8.05 -2.33 -8.84
C TYR A 18 6.75 -1.60 -9.25
N GLU A 19 5.74 -1.60 -8.37
CA GLU A 19 4.45 -0.93 -8.58
C GLU A 19 4.47 0.52 -8.09
N ILE A 20 3.62 1.38 -8.67
CA ILE A 20 3.53 2.80 -8.30
C ILE A 20 2.43 3.01 -7.26
N VAL A 21 2.81 3.55 -6.10
CA VAL A 21 1.86 4.09 -5.10
C VAL A 21 1.91 5.61 -5.14
N ALA A 22 0.74 6.23 -5.33
CA ALA A 22 0.64 7.68 -5.44
C ALA A 22 -0.61 8.21 -4.72
N THR A 23 -0.57 9.51 -4.40
CA THR A 23 -1.72 10.23 -3.83
C THR A 23 -2.38 11.09 -4.89
N VAL A 24 -3.68 11.36 -4.72
CA VAL A 24 -4.44 12.23 -5.61
C VAL A 24 -5.49 12.99 -4.82
N ASN A 25 -5.76 14.23 -5.22
CA ASN A 25 -6.96 14.94 -4.75
C ASN A 25 -8.24 14.17 -5.16
N PRO A 26 -9.20 13.93 -4.26
CA PRO A 26 -10.44 13.21 -4.56
C PRO A 26 -11.21 13.73 -5.77
N SER A 27 -11.17 15.05 -6.04
CA SER A 27 -11.80 15.66 -7.21
C SER A 27 -11.27 15.12 -8.55
N ASN A 28 -10.03 14.62 -8.58
CA ASN A 28 -9.39 14.06 -9.76
C ASN A 28 -9.57 12.54 -9.91
N LEU A 29 -10.12 11.83 -8.92
CA LEU A 29 -10.25 10.36 -8.96
C LEU A 29 -11.03 9.87 -10.18
N LYS A 30 -12.15 10.54 -10.50
CA LYS A 30 -12.97 10.20 -11.68
C LYS A 30 -12.18 10.31 -12.98
N LYS A 31 -11.35 11.36 -13.10
CA LYS A 31 -10.49 11.61 -14.27
C LYS A 31 -9.41 10.53 -14.38
N ILE A 32 -8.75 10.18 -13.28
CA ILE A 32 -7.70 9.13 -13.27
C ILE A 32 -8.30 7.75 -13.60
N LYS A 33 -9.42 7.36 -12.97
CA LYS A 33 -10.10 6.08 -13.27
C LYS A 33 -10.47 5.97 -14.76
N LYS A 34 -10.91 7.07 -15.39
CA LYS A 34 -11.18 7.12 -16.83
C LYS A 34 -9.91 6.89 -17.66
N TYR A 35 -8.80 7.53 -17.34
CA TYR A 35 -7.53 7.33 -18.05
C TYR A 35 -6.95 5.93 -17.84
N ALA A 36 -7.01 5.41 -16.62
CA ALA A 36 -6.55 4.05 -16.32
C ALA A 36 -7.31 3.02 -17.18
N LYS A 37 -8.65 3.11 -17.22
CA LYS A 37 -9.49 2.26 -18.08
C LYS A 37 -9.13 2.41 -19.56
N LYS A 38 -8.98 3.64 -20.05
CA LYS A 38 -8.63 3.92 -21.45
C LYS A 38 -7.29 3.28 -21.85
N ASN A 39 -6.30 3.35 -20.96
CA ASN A 39 -4.95 2.86 -21.20
C ASN A 39 -4.73 1.41 -20.71
N ARG A 40 -5.80 0.71 -20.28
CA ARG A 40 -5.73 -0.66 -19.75
C ARG A 40 -4.78 -0.83 -18.56
N ILE A 41 -4.64 0.23 -17.76
CA ILE A 41 -3.86 0.23 -16.52
C ILE A 41 -4.79 -0.23 -15.39
N LYS A 42 -4.36 -1.23 -14.61
CA LYS A 42 -5.05 -1.62 -13.37
C LYS A 42 -4.77 -0.56 -12.31
N LEU A 43 -5.83 -0.06 -11.68
CA LEU A 43 -5.75 0.97 -10.66
C LEU A 43 -6.56 0.55 -9.45
N TYR A 44 -5.94 0.59 -8.27
CA TYR A 44 -6.56 0.25 -7.00
C TYR A 44 -6.53 1.47 -6.08
N GLU A 45 -7.69 1.83 -5.54
CA GLU A 45 -7.78 2.82 -4.46
C GLU A 45 -7.64 2.06 -3.14
N ILE A 46 -6.46 2.18 -2.51
CA ILE A 46 -6.07 1.36 -1.35
C ILE A 46 -6.27 2.07 0.00
N GLY A 47 -6.64 3.35 -0.01
CA GLY A 47 -6.80 4.15 1.20
C GLY A 47 -6.83 5.65 0.92
N TYR A 48 -6.61 6.43 1.96
CA TYR A 48 -6.61 7.89 1.90
C TYR A 48 -5.56 8.47 2.87
N VAL A 49 -5.10 9.68 2.57
CA VAL A 49 -4.18 10.42 3.45
C VAL A 49 -5.00 11.23 4.46
N MET A 50 -4.61 11.17 5.72
CA MET A 50 -5.18 11.96 6.81
C MET A 50 -4.09 12.78 7.51
N LYS A 51 -4.48 13.87 8.17
CA LYS A 51 -3.56 14.67 8.99
C LYS A 51 -3.05 13.81 10.15
N GLY A 52 -1.74 13.70 10.30
CA GLY A 52 -1.12 12.88 11.34
C GLY A 52 0.23 12.33 10.89
N LYS A 53 0.67 11.26 11.54
CA LYS A 53 1.90 10.52 11.22
C LYS A 53 1.63 9.02 11.34
N GLY A 54 2.37 8.22 10.58
CA GLY A 54 2.27 6.76 10.58
C GLY A 54 1.38 6.20 9.46
N VAL A 55 1.51 4.90 9.23
CA VAL A 55 0.73 4.14 8.24
C VAL A 55 -0.09 3.09 8.98
N PHE A 56 -1.37 2.99 8.65
CA PHE A 56 -2.29 2.11 9.32
C PHE A 56 -3.17 1.37 8.31
N PHE A 57 -3.42 0.09 8.56
CA PHE A 57 -4.38 -0.68 7.79
C PHE A 57 -5.56 -1.08 8.68
N GLN A 58 -6.76 -1.10 8.11
CA GLN A 58 -7.97 -1.50 8.83
C GLN A 58 -8.30 -2.96 8.54
N LYS A 59 -8.43 -3.76 9.60
CA LYS A 59 -8.83 -5.18 9.51
C LYS A 59 -9.85 -5.48 10.59
N ASN A 60 -11.02 -5.99 10.20
CA ASN A 60 -12.11 -6.32 11.11
C ASN A 60 -12.51 -5.14 12.04
N GLY A 61 -12.56 -3.93 11.47
CA GLY A 61 -12.87 -2.69 12.20
C GLY A 61 -11.76 -2.15 13.10
N LYS A 62 -10.67 -2.90 13.30
CA LYS A 62 -9.49 -2.46 14.06
C LYS A 62 -8.47 -1.77 13.16
N LEU A 63 -7.90 -0.70 13.66
CA LEU A 63 -6.78 -0.01 13.02
C LEU A 63 -5.47 -0.60 13.54
N ILE A 64 -4.64 -1.13 12.64
CA ILE A 64 -3.38 -1.79 12.96
C ILE A 64 -2.25 -0.98 12.33
N SER A 65 -1.25 -0.59 13.11
CA SER A 65 -0.07 0.11 12.59
C SER A 65 0.73 -0.84 11.71
N VAL A 66 1.10 -0.37 10.52
CA VAL A 66 2.13 -1.02 9.69
C VAL A 66 3.48 -0.64 10.29
N ARG A 67 4.36 -1.63 10.46
CA ARG A 67 5.72 -1.38 10.96
C ARG A 67 6.63 -1.00 9.80
N ASP A 68 7.63 -0.19 10.10
CA ASP A 68 8.67 0.15 9.14
C ASP A 68 9.76 -0.93 9.17
N GLU A 69 9.47 -2.06 8.50
CA GLU A 69 10.37 -3.21 8.38
C GLU A 69 10.91 -3.35 6.95
N GLY A 70 10.95 -2.23 6.21
CA GLY A 70 11.43 -2.18 4.84
C GLY A 70 12.92 -2.53 4.69
N TRP A 71 13.33 -2.80 3.46
CA TRP A 71 14.71 -3.18 3.16
C TRP A 71 15.71 -2.03 3.42
N HIS A 72 16.72 -2.32 4.25
CA HIS A 72 17.83 -1.42 4.54
C HIS A 72 19.15 -2.10 4.20
N HIS A 73 19.85 -1.61 3.18
CA HIS A 73 21.10 -2.21 2.69
C HIS A 73 22.19 -2.37 3.76
N PHE A 74 22.26 -1.43 4.70
CA PHE A 74 23.31 -1.37 5.73
C PHE A 74 22.73 -1.47 7.14
N GLN A 75 21.75 -2.35 7.37
CA GLN A 75 21.32 -2.64 8.73
C GLN A 75 22.52 -3.17 9.53
N LYS A 76 22.95 -2.40 10.55
CA LYS A 76 23.96 -2.88 11.50
C LYS A 76 23.33 -4.03 12.29
N SER A 77 24.00 -5.17 12.22
CA SER A 77 23.80 -6.34 13.10
C SER A 77 24.05 -5.99 14.55
#